data_AF-A0A5D2WCE1-F1
#
_entry.id   AF-A0A5D2WCE1-F1
#
_cell.length_a   1.000
_cell.length_b   1.000
_cell.length_c   1.000
_cell.angle_alpha   90.00
_cell.angle_beta   90.00
_cell.angle_gamma   90.00
#
_symmetry.space_group_name_H-M   'P 1'
#
loop_
_entity.id
_entity.type
_entity.pdbx_description
1 polymer ?
#
loop_
_entity_poly.entity_id
_entity_poly.type
_entity_poly.pdbx_seq_one_letter_code
_entity_poly.pdbx_strand_id
1 'polypeptide(L)'
;MFWSSISLSPTAIASPPFPLTELFFPPLSPTPTLTAATFKLRSSSTCRCTKTDLTSQHEEPPPNPYPKQDEKPQAAAAAAAAAEETFQVLTAIHTQYNDILIVDTPQSRMLLLDSTHNVHSVLQKGDEKWTGSYWDEFVSLPPIVTEGPIAIYGLGGGTAAHLMLDVWPSLQLEGWEIDEILIDKAREYFGLSNLEKCNDVGGQLQVHIDDAFSHEQHRPSGYAAIIIDLFSDGKVLSQLQEVCTMCQ
;
A
#
# COMPACT_ATOMS: atom_id res chain seq x y z
N MET A 1 60.73 -0.42 17.46
CA MET A 1 61.34 -0.80 16.17
C MET A 1 60.84 0.19 15.14
N PHE A 2 61.77 0.97 14.57
CA PHE A 2 61.55 2.05 13.61
C PHE A 2 61.29 1.49 12.22
N TRP A 3 60.16 1.78 11.59
CA TRP A 3 60.04 1.82 10.13
C TRP A 3 59.35 3.14 9.74
N SER A 4 60.13 4.04 9.15
CA SER A 4 59.65 5.23 8.45
C SER A 4 59.23 4.84 7.04
N SER A 5 58.18 5.47 6.49
CA SER A 5 58.05 5.66 5.04
C SER A 5 57.22 6.90 4.74
N ILE A 6 57.56 7.51 3.61
CA ILE A 6 57.53 8.92 3.30
C ILE A 6 56.22 9.32 2.61
N SER A 7 55.77 10.55 2.91
CA SER A 7 54.70 11.31 2.26
C SER A 7 55.05 11.71 0.83
N LEU A 8 54.09 11.63 -0.10
CA LEU A 8 53.99 12.53 -1.27
C LEU A 8 52.53 12.70 -1.70
N SER A 9 51.98 13.91 -1.49
CA SER A 9 50.86 14.46 -2.28
C SER A 9 51.41 15.17 -3.53
N PRO A 10 50.66 15.14 -4.64
CA PRO A 10 50.49 16.33 -5.47
C PRO A 10 49.03 16.48 -5.94
N THR A 11 48.31 17.52 -5.50
CA THR A 11 48.13 18.83 -6.18
C THR A 11 47.26 18.77 -7.46
N ALA A 12 46.12 19.45 -7.33
CA ALA A 12 45.24 20.08 -8.31
C ALA A 12 45.61 20.00 -9.80
N ILE A 13 44.61 19.57 -10.60
CA ILE A 13 44.46 19.97 -12.00
C ILE A 13 43.11 20.67 -12.12
N ALA A 14 43.18 21.98 -12.35
CA ALA A 14 42.07 22.78 -12.82
C ALA A 14 41.94 22.65 -14.34
N SER A 15 40.71 22.61 -14.86
CA SER A 15 40.37 23.00 -16.23
C SER A 15 38.89 23.41 -16.29
N PRO A 16 38.56 24.64 -16.70
CA PRO A 16 37.21 25.08 -17.10
C PRO A 16 37.07 24.89 -18.64
N PRO A 17 36.06 25.42 -19.36
CA PRO A 17 34.77 26.05 -18.99
C PRO A 17 33.57 25.44 -19.77
N PHE A 18 32.32 25.57 -19.30
CA PHE A 18 31.17 25.63 -20.22
C PHE A 18 30.03 26.49 -19.64
N PRO A 19 29.47 27.45 -20.41
CA PRO A 19 28.40 28.33 -19.96
C PRO A 19 27.05 27.62 -20.13
N LEU A 20 26.27 27.51 -19.07
CA LEU A 20 24.85 27.17 -19.21
C LEU A 20 24.12 28.41 -19.73
N THR A 21 23.68 28.28 -20.99
CA THR A 21 22.80 29.22 -21.66
C THR A 21 21.39 28.97 -21.16
N GLU A 22 20.73 30.05 -20.74
CA GLU A 22 19.30 30.18 -20.48
C GLU A 22 18.45 29.49 -21.57
N LEU A 23 17.79 28.39 -21.23
CA LEU A 23 16.70 27.83 -22.04
C LEU A 23 15.38 28.38 -21.51
N PHE A 24 14.97 29.47 -22.16
CA PHE A 24 13.65 30.08 -22.05
C PHE A 24 12.60 29.11 -22.62
N PHE A 25 11.76 28.52 -21.77
CA PHE A 25 10.61 27.72 -22.21
C PHE A 25 9.38 28.64 -22.44
N PRO A 26 8.68 28.54 -23.58
CA PRO A 26 7.44 29.26 -23.80
C PRO A 26 6.30 28.69 -22.93
N PRO A 27 5.28 29.49 -22.57
CA PRO A 27 4.16 29.03 -21.75
C PRO A 27 3.33 27.97 -22.48
N LEU A 28 3.02 26.88 -21.78
CA LEU A 28 2.11 25.83 -22.23
C LEU A 28 0.66 26.33 -22.25
N SER A 29 0.00 26.10 -23.39
CA SER A 29 -1.43 26.30 -23.63
C SER A 29 -2.31 25.43 -22.70
N PRO A 30 -3.56 25.82 -22.42
CA PRO A 30 -4.40 25.12 -21.45
C PRO A 30 -4.86 23.73 -21.90
N THR A 31 -4.81 22.79 -20.98
CA THR A 31 -5.26 21.39 -21.07
C THR A 31 -6.78 21.29 -21.29
N PRO A 32 -7.29 20.40 -22.15
CA PRO A 32 -8.73 20.18 -22.29
C PRO A 32 -9.30 19.43 -21.08
N THR A 33 -10.41 19.94 -20.55
CA THR A 33 -11.22 19.31 -19.50
C THR A 33 -11.80 17.98 -20.00
N LEU A 34 -11.32 16.86 -19.46
CA LEU A 34 -11.92 15.54 -19.69
C LEU A 34 -13.12 15.36 -18.76
N THR A 35 -14.29 15.17 -19.37
CA THR A 35 -15.55 14.85 -18.68
C THR A 35 -15.59 13.36 -18.35
N ALA A 36 -16.06 13.01 -17.16
CA ALA A 36 -16.20 11.63 -16.72
C ALA A 36 -17.09 10.81 -17.68
N ALA A 37 -16.52 9.77 -18.29
CA ALA A 37 -17.26 8.84 -19.13
C ALA A 37 -17.74 7.64 -18.28
N THR A 38 -19.04 7.47 -18.16
CA THR A 38 -19.66 6.26 -17.58
C THR A 38 -19.79 5.21 -18.68
N PHE A 39 -19.12 4.07 -18.54
CA PHE A 39 -19.19 2.98 -19.52
C PHE A 39 -20.27 1.98 -19.10
N LYS A 40 -21.27 1.72 -19.96
CA LYS A 40 -22.28 0.68 -19.77
C LYS A 40 -21.99 -0.50 -20.69
N LEU A 41 -21.73 -1.68 -20.14
CA LEU A 41 -21.61 -2.91 -20.92
C LEU A 41 -23.01 -3.51 -21.14
N ARG A 42 -23.45 -3.63 -22.41
CA ARG A 42 -24.63 -4.41 -22.77
C ARG A 42 -24.23 -5.86 -23.00
N SER A 43 -24.69 -6.77 -22.16
CA SER A 43 -24.67 -8.21 -22.45
C SER A 43 -26.05 -8.66 -22.91
N SER A 44 -26.10 -9.19 -24.13
CA SER A 44 -27.26 -9.82 -24.74
C SER A 44 -27.00 -11.32 -24.82
N SER A 45 -27.81 -12.11 -24.12
CA SER A 45 -27.84 -13.56 -24.32
C SER A 45 -29.23 -14.11 -24.08
N THR A 46 -29.99 -14.24 -25.16
CA THR A 46 -31.06 -15.23 -25.29
C THR A 46 -30.49 -16.46 -25.98
N CYS A 47 -30.53 -17.62 -25.33
CA CYS A 47 -30.71 -18.87 -26.06
C CYS A 47 -31.33 -19.94 -25.16
N ARG A 48 -32.43 -20.48 -25.66
CA ARG A 48 -33.31 -21.47 -25.05
C ARG A 48 -33.13 -22.75 -25.86
N CYS A 49 -32.73 -23.86 -25.24
CA CYS A 49 -32.88 -25.18 -25.84
C CYS A 49 -33.33 -26.20 -24.79
N THR A 50 -34.47 -26.80 -25.09
CA THR A 50 -35.07 -27.99 -24.47
C THR A 50 -34.59 -29.25 -25.19
N LYS A 51 -34.54 -30.38 -24.46
CA LYS A 51 -34.79 -31.78 -24.91
C LYS A 51 -34.49 -32.73 -23.74
N THR A 52 -35.51 -33.33 -23.12
CA THR A 52 -36.17 -34.64 -23.38
C THR A 52 -35.46 -35.86 -22.79
N ASP A 53 -36.28 -36.63 -22.07
CA ASP A 53 -36.08 -37.93 -21.43
C ASP A 53 -35.35 -39.00 -22.24
N LEU A 54 -34.54 -39.78 -21.53
CA LEU A 54 -34.33 -41.20 -21.83
C LEU A 54 -34.14 -42.00 -20.52
N THR A 55 -34.97 -43.02 -20.38
CA THR A 55 -35.01 -44.03 -19.32
C THR A 55 -33.85 -45.01 -19.42
N SER A 56 -33.25 -45.39 -18.29
CA SER A 56 -32.52 -46.66 -18.13
C SER A 56 -32.51 -47.06 -16.64
N GLN A 57 -32.32 -48.35 -16.40
CA GLN A 57 -32.90 -49.11 -15.31
C GLN A 57 -32.09 -49.13 -14.01
N HIS A 58 -32.83 -49.49 -12.96
CA HIS A 58 -32.45 -49.77 -11.58
C HIS A 58 -31.18 -50.61 -11.41
N GLU A 59 -30.31 -50.15 -10.51
CA GLU A 59 -29.60 -51.01 -9.57
C GLU A 59 -29.44 -50.24 -8.24
N GLU A 60 -30.03 -50.76 -7.17
CA GLU A 60 -30.16 -50.08 -5.87
C GLU A 60 -28.94 -50.40 -4.98
N PRO A 61 -28.14 -49.41 -4.54
CA PRO A 61 -27.03 -49.63 -3.62
C PRO A 61 -27.54 -49.76 -2.17
N PRO A 62 -26.81 -50.51 -1.30
CA PRO A 62 -27.26 -50.84 0.04
C PRO A 62 -27.45 -49.61 0.94
N PRO A 63 -28.32 -49.69 1.97
CA PRO A 63 -28.71 -48.54 2.78
C PRO A 63 -27.54 -47.98 3.58
N ASN A 64 -27.28 -46.68 3.42
CA ASN A 64 -26.30 -45.90 4.17
C ASN A 64 -26.77 -45.74 5.64
N PRO A 65 -25.97 -46.13 6.66
CA PRO A 65 -26.37 -46.12 8.07
C PRO A 65 -26.28 -44.76 8.76
N TYR A 66 -26.05 -43.66 8.05
CA TYR A 66 -25.95 -42.32 8.63
C TYR A 66 -27.18 -41.45 8.34
N PRO A 67 -27.81 -40.80 9.35
CA PRO A 67 -28.99 -39.99 9.16
C PRO A 67 -28.67 -38.72 8.34
N LYS A 68 -29.54 -38.39 7.40
CA LYS A 68 -29.50 -37.15 6.60
C LYS A 68 -29.64 -35.96 7.55
N GLN A 69 -28.64 -35.08 7.57
CA GLN A 69 -28.77 -33.77 8.21
C GLN A 69 -29.59 -32.86 7.30
N ASP A 70 -30.53 -32.13 7.91
CA ASP A 70 -31.46 -31.24 7.24
C ASP A 70 -30.71 -30.14 6.44
N GLU A 71 -30.76 -30.20 5.11
CA GLU A 71 -30.34 -29.11 4.24
C GLU A 71 -31.33 -27.93 4.39
N LYS A 72 -30.95 -26.97 5.22
CA LYS A 72 -31.58 -25.65 5.24
C LYS A 72 -31.16 -24.89 3.96
N PRO A 73 -32.05 -24.21 3.22
CA PRO A 73 -31.70 -23.68 1.90
C PRO A 73 -30.65 -22.58 1.97
N GLN A 74 -29.44 -22.89 1.51
CA GLN A 74 -28.30 -22.00 1.21
C GLN A 74 -28.60 -21.12 -0.04
N ALA A 75 -29.83 -20.62 -0.16
CA ALA A 75 -30.29 -19.85 -1.32
C ALA A 75 -30.62 -18.38 -0.97
N ALA A 76 -30.76 -18.04 0.32
CA ALA A 76 -31.08 -16.68 0.75
C ALA A 76 -29.83 -15.80 0.99
N ALA A 77 -28.67 -16.39 1.25
CA ALA A 77 -27.43 -15.63 1.52
C ALA A 77 -26.66 -15.23 0.24
N ALA A 78 -26.87 -15.95 -0.87
CA ALA A 78 -26.14 -15.72 -2.12
C ALA A 78 -26.72 -14.57 -2.98
N ALA A 79 -27.85 -13.98 -2.61
CA ALA A 79 -28.57 -13.00 -3.42
C ALA A 79 -28.31 -11.52 -3.02
N ALA A 80 -27.45 -11.26 -2.03
CA ALA A 80 -27.26 -9.90 -1.48
C ALA A 80 -26.05 -9.12 -2.01
N ALA A 81 -25.15 -9.69 -2.82
CA ALA A 81 -23.89 -9.03 -3.17
C ALA A 81 -23.56 -9.02 -4.67
N ALA A 82 -24.55 -8.72 -5.50
CA ALA A 82 -24.32 -8.29 -6.88
C ALA A 82 -24.88 -6.88 -7.07
N ALA A 83 -24.58 -5.98 -6.12
CA ALA A 83 -24.59 -4.56 -6.45
C ALA A 83 -23.42 -4.35 -7.41
N GLU A 84 -23.65 -3.73 -8.56
CA GLU A 84 -22.54 -3.25 -9.39
C GLU A 84 -21.70 -2.32 -8.52
N GLU A 85 -20.52 -2.77 -8.09
CA GLU A 85 -19.64 -1.95 -7.28
C GLU A 85 -19.18 -0.78 -8.13
N THR A 86 -19.80 0.37 -7.89
CA THR A 86 -19.40 1.61 -8.54
C THR A 86 -18.06 2.02 -7.98
N PHE A 87 -17.03 2.06 -8.82
CA PHE A 87 -15.74 2.62 -8.45
C PHE A 87 -15.52 3.97 -9.15
N GLN A 88 -14.72 4.81 -8.53
CA GLN A 88 -14.26 6.09 -9.08
C GLN A 88 -12.74 6.17 -8.99
N VAL A 89 -12.09 6.61 -10.05
CA VAL A 89 -10.68 7.02 -10.00
C VAL A 89 -10.60 8.44 -9.46
N LEU A 90 -9.93 8.63 -8.33
CA LEU A 90 -9.74 9.95 -7.71
C LEU A 90 -8.51 10.65 -8.27
N THR A 91 -7.44 9.91 -8.52
CA THR A 91 -6.21 10.45 -9.10
C THR A 91 -5.44 9.38 -9.87
N ALA A 92 -4.71 9.81 -10.88
CA ALA A 92 -3.78 9.01 -11.66
C ALA A 92 -2.62 9.93 -12.04
N ILE A 93 -1.45 9.76 -11.41
CA ILE A 93 -0.30 10.67 -11.52
C ILE A 93 0.97 9.84 -11.60
N HIS A 94 1.89 10.24 -12.48
CA HIS A 94 3.23 9.68 -12.55
C HIS A 94 4.21 10.59 -11.77
N THR A 95 5.07 9.99 -10.96
CA THR A 95 6.17 10.64 -10.23
C THR A 95 7.48 10.00 -10.66
N GLN A 96 8.62 10.52 -10.16
CA GLN A 96 9.91 9.89 -10.40
C GLN A 96 10.07 8.50 -9.73
N TYR A 97 9.18 8.17 -8.78
CA TYR A 97 9.24 6.94 -8.00
C TYR A 97 8.10 5.97 -8.35
N ASN A 98 6.89 6.48 -8.60
CA ASN A 98 5.69 5.66 -8.71
C ASN A 98 4.73 6.14 -9.81
N ASP A 99 3.97 5.18 -10.36
CA ASP A 99 2.67 5.43 -10.99
C ASP A 99 1.59 5.36 -9.90
N ILE A 100 1.07 6.51 -9.47
CA ILE A 100 0.08 6.61 -8.39
C ILE A 100 -1.32 6.57 -8.97
N LEU A 101 -2.11 5.55 -8.58
CA LEU A 101 -3.52 5.43 -8.90
C LEU A 101 -4.35 5.26 -7.63
N ILE A 102 -5.31 6.15 -7.38
CA ILE A 102 -6.23 6.02 -6.24
C ILE A 102 -7.63 5.71 -6.75
N VAL A 103 -8.16 4.58 -6.30
CA VAL A 103 -9.50 4.10 -6.62
C VAL A 103 -10.37 4.13 -5.37
N ASP A 104 -11.59 4.63 -5.53
CA ASP A 104 -12.56 4.80 -4.47
C ASP A 104 -13.79 3.94 -4.74
N THR A 105 -14.23 3.18 -3.75
CA THR A 105 -15.48 2.41 -3.76
C THR A 105 -16.33 2.83 -2.55
N PRO A 106 -17.61 2.43 -2.48
CA PRO A 106 -18.42 2.67 -1.28
C PRO A 106 -17.81 2.09 0.01
N GLN A 107 -17.08 0.99 -0.10
CA GLN A 107 -16.55 0.22 1.03
C GLN A 107 -15.15 0.67 1.43
N SER A 108 -14.29 0.99 0.47
CA SER A 108 -12.87 1.25 0.72
C SER A 108 -12.28 2.24 -0.27
N ARG A 109 -11.07 2.70 0.07
CA ARG A 109 -10.20 3.45 -0.83
C ARG A 109 -8.90 2.70 -0.97
N MET A 110 -8.44 2.52 -2.20
CA MET A 110 -7.27 1.71 -2.53
C MET A 110 -6.24 2.56 -3.25
N LEU A 111 -4.98 2.40 -2.84
CA LEU A 111 -3.81 2.95 -3.50
C LEU A 111 -3.19 1.84 -4.32
N LEU A 112 -3.05 2.07 -5.61
CA LEU A 112 -2.31 1.22 -6.51
C LEU A 112 -1.05 1.97 -6.93
N LEU A 113 0.09 1.32 -6.82
CA LEU A 113 1.39 1.89 -7.18
C LEU A 113 2.03 1.11 -8.31
N ASP A 114 3.01 1.77 -8.94
CA ASP A 114 3.91 1.26 -9.96
C ASP A 114 3.21 0.67 -11.21
N SER A 115 4.02 0.17 -12.15
CA SER A 115 3.52 -0.39 -13.41
C SER A 115 2.69 -1.67 -13.24
N THR A 116 2.85 -2.38 -12.11
CA THR A 116 2.10 -3.58 -11.77
C THR A 116 0.68 -3.28 -11.32
N HIS A 117 0.42 -2.05 -10.86
CA HIS A 117 -0.87 -1.63 -10.30
C HIS A 117 -1.32 -2.54 -9.14
N ASN A 118 -0.36 -3.07 -8.38
CA ASN A 118 -0.67 -3.80 -7.16
C ASN A 118 -1.29 -2.87 -6.12
N VAL A 119 -2.09 -3.41 -5.20
CA VAL A 119 -2.64 -2.65 -4.08
C VAL A 119 -1.56 -2.47 -3.02
N HIS A 120 -1.14 -1.24 -2.79
CA HIS A 120 -0.13 -0.87 -1.79
C HIS A 120 -0.72 -0.23 -0.55
N SER A 121 -2.00 0.18 -0.58
CA SER A 121 -2.74 0.57 0.63
C SER A 121 -4.23 0.41 0.46
N VAL A 122 -4.90 0.14 1.56
CA VAL A 122 -6.36 0.08 1.70
C VAL A 122 -6.78 0.91 2.91
N LEU A 123 -7.80 1.76 2.74
CA LEU A 123 -8.50 2.43 3.82
C LEU A 123 -9.97 2.02 3.81
N GLN A 124 -10.42 1.35 4.86
CA GLN A 124 -11.82 0.96 5.02
C GLN A 124 -12.66 2.15 5.49
N LYS A 125 -13.81 2.38 4.83
CA LYS A 125 -14.72 3.48 5.14
C LYS A 125 -15.77 3.13 6.20
N GLY A 126 -15.99 1.85 6.45
CA GLY A 126 -16.93 1.35 7.45
C GLY A 126 -16.38 1.36 8.88
N ASP A 127 -17.18 0.78 9.79
CA ASP A 127 -16.78 0.54 11.19
C ASP A 127 -15.69 -0.54 11.27
N GLU A 128 -15.73 -1.53 10.37
CA GLU A 128 -14.69 -2.53 10.22
C GLU A 128 -13.44 -1.90 9.61
N LYS A 129 -12.35 -1.79 10.38
CA LYS A 129 -11.08 -1.22 9.93
C LYS A 129 -10.11 -2.23 9.35
N TRP A 130 -10.25 -3.51 9.71
CA TRP A 130 -9.36 -4.58 9.29
C TRP A 130 -9.37 -4.80 7.78
N THR A 131 -8.20 -5.11 7.24
CA THR A 131 -8.02 -5.27 5.79
C THR A 131 -8.19 -6.72 5.33
N GLY A 132 -8.04 -7.68 6.23
CA GLY A 132 -7.93 -9.10 5.90
C GLY A 132 -6.63 -9.45 5.16
N SER A 133 -5.61 -8.59 5.25
CA SER A 133 -4.32 -8.70 4.57
C SER A 133 -3.17 -8.55 5.57
N TYR A 134 -1.93 -8.64 5.09
CA TYR A 134 -0.73 -8.67 5.93
C TYR A 134 -0.55 -7.41 6.81
N TRP A 135 -1.11 -6.25 6.44
CA TRP A 135 -1.06 -5.05 7.28
C TRP A 135 -1.68 -5.28 8.67
N ASP A 136 -2.66 -6.18 8.78
CA ASP A 136 -3.31 -6.54 10.03
C ASP A 136 -2.33 -7.22 11.00
N GLU A 137 -1.29 -7.91 10.48
CA GLU A 137 -0.28 -8.59 11.29
C GLU A 137 0.62 -7.59 12.04
N PHE A 138 0.87 -6.40 11.47
CA PHE A 138 1.67 -5.35 12.11
C PHE A 138 1.09 -4.87 13.43
N VAL A 139 -0.23 -4.98 13.60
CA VAL A 139 -0.93 -4.60 14.84
C VAL A 139 -0.55 -5.51 16.02
N SER A 140 0.00 -6.70 15.75
CA SER A 140 0.50 -7.62 16.80
C SER A 140 1.87 -7.25 17.36
N LEU A 141 2.56 -6.25 16.76
CA LEU A 141 3.93 -5.87 17.11
C LEU A 141 4.08 -5.16 18.46
N PRO A 142 3.22 -4.19 18.85
CA PRO A 142 3.42 -3.43 20.10
C PRO A 142 3.56 -4.28 21.38
N PRO A 143 2.78 -5.35 21.63
CA PRO A 143 2.90 -6.12 22.88
C PRO A 143 4.15 -7.02 22.96
N ILE A 144 4.91 -7.21 21.87
CA ILE A 144 6.09 -8.08 21.85
C ILE A 144 7.42 -7.31 21.87
N VAL A 145 7.38 -5.99 21.69
CA VAL A 145 8.56 -5.12 21.71
C VAL A 145 8.62 -4.30 22.98
N THR A 146 9.75 -3.66 23.24
CA THR A 146 9.89 -2.72 24.35
C THR A 146 9.09 -1.44 24.10
N GLU A 147 8.73 -0.71 25.14
CA GLU A 147 8.11 0.62 24.98
C GLU A 147 9.01 1.58 24.20
N GLY A 148 8.42 2.33 23.26
CA GLY A 148 9.14 3.31 22.46
C GLY A 148 8.48 3.58 21.10
N PRO A 149 9.06 4.48 20.29
CA PRO A 149 8.54 4.77 18.97
C PRO A 149 8.74 3.59 18.02
N ILE A 150 7.78 3.37 17.12
CA ILE A 150 7.85 2.34 16.07
C ILE A 150 8.01 3.04 14.72
N ALA A 151 9.03 2.63 13.96
CA ALA A 151 9.23 3.11 12.59
C ALA A 151 8.44 2.25 11.60
N ILE A 152 7.93 2.88 10.54
CA ILE A 152 7.34 2.23 9.38
C ILE A 152 8.10 2.73 8.15
N TYR A 153 8.89 1.86 7.54
CA TYR A 153 9.63 2.16 6.31
C TYR A 153 8.76 1.77 5.13
N GLY A 154 8.35 2.76 4.34
CA GLY A 154 7.30 2.62 3.32
C GLY A 154 5.94 2.89 3.97
N LEU A 155 5.36 4.05 3.70
CA LEU A 155 4.04 4.40 4.23
C LEU A 155 2.92 4.09 3.25
N GLY A 156 3.15 4.33 1.96
CA GLY A 156 2.06 4.36 0.98
C GLY A 156 0.94 5.32 1.42
N GLY A 157 -0.29 4.82 1.40
CA GLY A 157 -1.48 5.49 1.93
C GLY A 157 -1.63 5.43 3.45
N GLY A 158 -0.73 4.77 4.18
CA GLY A 158 -0.72 4.75 5.64
C GLY A 158 -1.59 3.68 6.29
N THR A 159 -1.93 2.59 5.58
CA THR A 159 -2.79 1.50 6.10
C THR A 159 -2.29 0.94 7.43
N ALA A 160 -1.00 0.62 7.52
CA ALA A 160 -0.38 0.13 8.76
C ALA A 160 -0.55 1.14 9.90
N ALA A 161 -0.27 2.42 9.65
CA ALA A 161 -0.37 3.46 10.66
C ALA A 161 -1.81 3.67 11.15
N HIS A 162 -2.80 3.63 10.25
CA HIS A 162 -4.21 3.68 10.61
C HIS A 162 -4.60 2.53 11.54
N LEU A 163 -4.27 1.29 11.17
CA LEU A 163 -4.59 0.11 11.97
C LEU A 163 -3.90 0.13 13.34
N MET A 164 -2.61 0.48 13.37
CA MET A 164 -1.83 0.52 14.60
C MET A 164 -2.35 1.59 15.57
N LEU A 165 -2.70 2.79 15.10
CA LEU A 165 -3.24 3.85 15.95
C LEU A 165 -4.70 3.64 16.34
N ASP A 166 -5.47 2.87 15.56
CA ASP A 166 -6.83 2.46 15.94
C ASP A 166 -6.81 1.51 17.15
N VAL A 167 -5.93 0.51 17.13
CA VAL A 167 -5.81 -0.49 18.20
C VAL A 167 -4.96 -0.01 19.37
N TRP A 168 -3.89 0.74 19.08
CA TRP A 168 -2.93 1.23 20.07
C TRP A 168 -2.82 2.76 19.99
N PRO A 169 -3.83 3.48 20.50
CA PRO A 169 -3.97 4.92 20.28
C PRO A 169 -2.88 5.77 20.95
N SER A 170 -2.07 5.22 21.86
CA SER A 170 -0.94 5.94 22.47
C SER A 170 0.38 5.81 21.71
N LEU A 171 0.43 5.03 20.62
CA LEU A 171 1.68 4.79 19.88
C LEU A 171 2.27 6.07 19.30
N GLN A 172 3.59 6.16 19.37
CA GLN A 172 4.38 7.11 18.59
C GLN A 172 4.86 6.37 17.34
N LEU A 173 4.30 6.72 16.18
CA LEU A 173 4.70 6.15 14.90
C LEU A 173 5.56 7.13 14.14
N GLU A 174 6.54 6.62 13.41
CA GLU A 174 7.34 7.39 12.46
C GLU A 174 7.37 6.70 11.13
N GLY A 175 6.73 7.31 10.14
CA GLY A 175 6.63 6.76 8.81
C GLY A 175 7.58 7.44 7.85
N TRP A 176 8.26 6.65 7.04
CA TRP A 176 9.19 7.11 6.01
C TRP A 176 8.65 6.78 4.63
N GLU A 177 8.61 7.77 3.75
CA GLU A 177 8.22 7.62 2.35
C GLU A 177 9.09 8.52 1.48
N ILE A 178 9.58 7.98 0.37
CA ILE A 178 10.50 8.71 -0.51
C ILE A 178 9.75 9.62 -1.49
N ASP A 179 8.49 9.28 -1.80
CA ASP A 179 7.68 10.00 -2.77
C ASP A 179 6.81 11.09 -2.10
N GLU A 180 7.28 12.35 -2.19
CA GLU A 180 6.57 13.52 -1.66
C GLU A 180 5.14 13.67 -2.20
N ILE A 181 4.96 13.43 -3.51
CA ILE A 181 3.66 13.56 -4.17
C ILE A 181 2.72 12.48 -3.66
N LEU A 182 3.23 11.27 -3.40
CA LEU A 182 2.45 10.21 -2.78
C LEU A 182 1.97 10.59 -1.38
N ILE A 183 2.85 11.15 -0.54
CA ILE A 183 2.46 11.60 0.80
C ILE A 183 1.40 12.69 0.74
N ASP A 184 1.50 13.64 -0.17
CA ASP A 184 0.47 14.66 -0.35
C ASP A 184 -0.89 14.05 -0.71
N LYS A 185 -0.90 13.04 -1.59
CA LYS A 185 -2.12 12.30 -1.92
C LYS A 185 -2.62 11.44 -0.76
N ALA A 186 -1.74 10.85 0.04
CA ALA A 186 -2.10 10.10 1.25
C ALA A 186 -2.73 11.01 2.31
N ARG A 187 -2.20 12.22 2.50
CA ARG A 187 -2.78 13.23 3.39
C ARG A 187 -4.18 13.66 2.97
N GLU A 188 -4.38 13.85 1.66
CA GLU A 188 -5.65 14.29 1.07
C GLU A 188 -6.70 13.17 1.07
N TYR A 189 -6.33 11.98 0.59
CA TYR A 189 -7.27 10.91 0.29
C TYR A 189 -7.30 9.80 1.34
N PHE A 190 -6.21 9.52 2.04
CA PHE A 190 -6.19 8.46 3.04
C PHE A 190 -6.34 8.98 4.47
N GLY A 191 -6.28 10.29 4.67
CA GLY A 191 -6.46 10.90 6.00
C GLY A 191 -5.20 10.82 6.86
N LEU A 192 -4.03 10.66 6.23
CA LEU A 192 -2.72 10.70 6.92
C LEU A 192 -2.53 12.00 7.72
N SER A 193 -3.07 13.11 7.19
CA SER A 193 -3.08 14.43 7.85
C SER A 193 -3.81 14.46 9.20
N ASN A 194 -4.69 13.49 9.46
CA ASN A 194 -5.34 13.34 10.76
C ASN A 194 -4.46 12.55 11.74
N LEU A 195 -3.71 11.56 11.25
CA LEU A 195 -2.75 10.81 12.07
C LEU A 195 -1.53 11.67 12.47
N GLU A 196 -1.16 12.65 11.64
CA GLU A 196 -0.09 13.61 11.96
C GLU A 196 -0.41 14.53 13.15
N LYS A 197 -1.67 14.57 13.59
CA LYS A 197 -2.08 15.30 14.79
C LYS A 197 -2.01 14.39 16.00
N CYS A 198 -1.43 14.89 17.08
CA CYS A 198 -1.50 14.24 18.38
C CYS A 198 -2.96 14.07 18.82
N ASN A 199 -3.35 12.83 19.10
CA ASN A 199 -4.66 12.49 19.61
C ASN A 199 -4.77 12.71 21.13
N ASP A 200 -5.96 12.50 21.69
CA ASP A 200 -6.26 12.80 23.10
C ASP A 200 -5.43 12.00 24.12
N VAL A 201 -4.85 10.87 23.70
CA VAL A 201 -4.01 10.01 24.55
C VAL A 201 -2.52 10.06 24.17
N GLY A 202 -2.15 11.01 23.31
CA GLY A 202 -0.76 11.31 22.97
C GLY A 202 -0.24 10.65 21.69
N GLY A 203 -0.95 9.69 21.09
CA GLY A 203 -0.47 9.00 19.89
C GLY A 203 -0.54 9.86 18.64
N GLN A 204 0.39 9.60 17.72
CA GLN A 204 0.52 10.33 16.47
C GLN A 204 1.42 9.57 15.48
N LEU A 205 1.33 9.96 14.20
CA LEU A 205 2.25 9.59 13.14
C LEU A 205 3.11 10.80 12.77
N GLN A 206 4.43 10.70 12.90
CA GLN A 206 5.35 11.65 12.28
C GLN A 206 5.73 11.14 10.88
N VAL A 207 5.46 11.93 9.85
CA VAL A 207 5.83 11.58 8.46
C VAL A 207 7.16 12.23 8.09
N HIS A 208 8.09 11.43 7.60
CA HIS A 208 9.37 11.86 7.04
C HIS A 208 9.38 11.56 5.54
N ILE A 209 9.66 12.58 4.74
CA ILE A 209 9.71 12.49 3.28
C ILE A 209 11.19 12.39 2.86
N ASP A 210 11.71 11.17 2.81
CA ASP A 210 13.10 10.88 2.49
C ASP A 210 13.29 9.39 2.15
N ASP A 211 14.45 9.03 1.58
CA ASP A 211 14.88 7.63 1.48
C ASP A 211 14.98 7.03 2.87
N ALA A 212 14.35 5.87 3.12
CA ALA A 212 14.34 5.12 4.38
C ALA A 212 15.61 4.28 4.65
N PHE A 213 16.68 4.45 3.85
CA PHE A 213 18.02 3.91 4.15
C PHE A 213 19.13 4.96 4.28
N SER A 214 18.83 6.25 4.09
CA SER A 214 19.73 7.36 4.41
C SER A 214 20.29 7.31 5.85
N HIS A 215 21.58 7.59 6.01
CA HIS A 215 22.27 7.53 7.31
C HIS A 215 21.75 8.54 8.35
N GLU A 216 20.97 9.54 7.93
CA GLU A 216 20.44 10.60 8.81
C GLU A 216 19.21 10.16 9.62
N GLN A 217 18.64 8.99 9.33
CA GLN A 217 17.50 8.43 10.06
C GLN A 217 17.82 7.90 11.45
N HIS A 218 19.10 7.80 11.81
CA HIS A 218 19.52 7.14 13.04
C HIS A 218 19.12 8.00 14.24
N ARG A 219 17.94 7.70 14.82
CA ARG A 219 17.55 8.27 16.11
C ARG A 219 18.60 7.84 17.14
N PRO A 220 19.19 8.77 17.93
CA PRO A 220 20.19 8.42 18.94
C PRO A 220 19.70 7.39 19.97
N SER A 221 18.41 7.37 20.27
CA SER A 221 17.78 6.40 21.17
C SER A 221 17.20 5.15 20.49
N GLY A 222 17.28 5.07 19.15
CA GLY A 222 16.72 3.98 18.35
C GLY A 222 15.19 3.93 18.33
N TYR A 223 14.66 2.91 17.64
CA TYR A 223 13.25 2.54 17.62
C TYR A 223 13.00 1.30 18.48
N ALA A 224 11.81 1.19 19.06
CA ALA A 224 11.35 -0.04 19.71
C ALA A 224 11.18 -1.18 18.69
N ALA A 225 10.75 -0.83 17.48
CA ALA A 225 10.61 -1.74 16.36
C ALA A 225 10.67 -0.97 15.03
N ILE A 226 11.02 -1.66 13.94
CA ILE A 226 10.98 -1.14 12.58
C ILE A 226 10.16 -2.12 11.74
N ILE A 227 9.06 -1.63 11.17
CA ILE A 227 8.27 -2.33 10.15
C ILE A 227 8.84 -1.96 8.80
N ILE A 228 9.10 -2.96 7.95
CA ILE A 228 9.60 -2.77 6.59
C ILE A 228 8.49 -3.14 5.60
N ASP A 229 7.89 -2.13 4.99
CA ASP A 229 6.80 -2.22 4.01
C ASP A 229 7.23 -1.55 2.68
N LEU A 230 8.46 -1.83 2.25
CA LEU A 230 9.10 -1.23 1.08
C LEU A 230 9.00 -2.12 -0.16
N PHE A 231 8.48 -1.55 -1.25
CA PHE A 231 8.36 -2.22 -2.54
C PHE A 231 8.76 -1.28 -3.68
N SER A 232 9.28 -1.88 -4.76
CA SER A 232 9.53 -1.20 -6.03
C SER A 232 9.25 -2.17 -7.18
N ASP A 233 8.49 -1.75 -8.17
CA ASP A 233 8.06 -2.58 -9.31
C ASP A 233 7.45 -3.93 -8.87
N GLY A 234 6.60 -3.90 -7.85
CA GLY A 234 5.97 -5.08 -7.25
C GLY A 234 6.94 -6.07 -6.59
N LYS A 235 8.16 -5.65 -6.24
CA LYS A 235 9.20 -6.50 -5.65
C LYS A 235 9.79 -5.89 -4.40
N VAL A 236 10.25 -6.76 -3.50
CA VAL A 236 11.07 -6.36 -2.35
C VAL A 236 12.40 -5.83 -2.86
N LEU A 237 12.87 -4.72 -2.28
CA LEU A 237 14.14 -4.09 -2.65
C LEU A 237 15.32 -5.05 -2.48
N SER A 238 16.29 -5.02 -3.40
CA SER A 238 17.47 -5.89 -3.36
C SER A 238 18.25 -5.79 -2.05
N GLN A 239 18.33 -4.59 -1.47
CA GLN A 239 19.02 -4.33 -0.20
C GLN A 239 18.44 -5.15 0.97
N LEU A 240 17.14 -5.48 0.92
CA LEU A 240 16.46 -6.27 1.96
C LEU A 240 16.61 -7.78 1.76
N GLN A 241 17.08 -8.22 0.58
CA GLN A 241 17.30 -9.63 0.26
C GLN A 241 18.70 -10.11 0.66
N GLU A 242 19.60 -9.18 0.99
CA GLU A 242 20.94 -9.48 1.44
C GLU A 242 20.93 -9.86 2.94
N VAL A 243 21.50 -11.02 3.27
CA VAL A 243 21.48 -11.60 4.64
C VAL A 243 22.24 -10.72 5.65
N CYS A 244 23.10 -9.80 5.20
CA CYS A 244 23.96 -8.99 6.06
C CYS A 244 23.44 -7.56 6.33
N THR A 245 22.37 -7.11 5.67
CA THR A 245 21.87 -5.72 5.82
C THR A 245 21.14 -5.49 7.14
N MET A 246 20.63 -6.56 7.76
CA MET A 246 19.87 -6.51 9.02
C MET A 246 20.74 -6.68 10.28
N CYS A 247 22.08 -6.71 10.14
CA CYS A 247 23.02 -7.05 11.22
C CYS A 247 24.09 -5.98 11.52
N GLN A 248 23.96 -4.75 10.99
CA GLN A 248 24.89 -3.66 11.30
C GLN A 248 24.27 -2.58 12.16
#